data_AF-A0A539D983-F1
#
_entry.id   AF-A0A539D983-F1
#
_cell.length_a   1.000
_cell.length_b   1.000
_cell.length_c   1.000
_cell.angle_alpha   90.00
_cell.angle_beta   90.00
_cell.angle_gamma   90.00
#
_symmetry.space_group_name_H-M   'P 1'
#
loop_
_entity.id
_entity.type
_entity.pdbx_description
1 polymer ?
#
loop_
_entity_poly.entity_id
_entity_poly.type
_entity_poly.pdbx_seq_one_letter_code
_entity_poly.pdbx_strand_id
1 'polypeptide(L)'
;MARIGDFASAAAPIGPDTPGADVFDRFQREPDTLIIAVVDGDQRPVGLIERNAFTLKMAAEFGRALYAKRPASTFMDAAPRILDADADAETLFQSMDDTNLGGLLNGFVVTAAGVYFGVGAGVHVLQAGNAIHRRRAEAMSALARDLSRAEAEARASSRAKSEFLAVMSHEIRTPLNGVLGVAALMERELTQEAMRPYARTILDSGQSLLRLLTDALDMSRAEAGLMTFETAPVRLTAVAADLKALWSPRAQEKNLTLTVTADTADHDWVAGDEMRLKQLFNNLIGNALKFTQAGEVAVHISSREADGVIAIDATVDDSGPGVPTDAAGTIFDPFNTGHAGREGAGAGLGLAICRQIVELMNGGIAVERSPQGGARFHFNLRLPGASQEMRTAAMQMAEPTGHTTLHVLVVDDNATNRFVAGKVLELFDCSSEAVEDGQQAVERVQSGAFDLVLMDIKMPVMDGVQATRLIRNLPGPVAQVPILALTANADPRDAAEYLAAGMNGVAQKPIQPDALLNAIRLVLGAGTVERSPLTKAA
;
A
#
# COMPACT_ATOMS: atom_id res chain seq x y z
N MET A 1 -4.99 -31.88 -26.80
CA MET A 1 -6.09 -32.39 -25.95
C MET A 1 -6.24 -33.86 -26.25
N ALA A 2 -6.49 -34.68 -25.24
CA ALA A 2 -6.60 -36.12 -25.43
C ALA A 2 -7.97 -36.46 -26.02
N ARG A 3 -8.00 -37.30 -27.06
CA ARG A 3 -9.23 -37.72 -27.74
C ARG A 3 -9.75 -39.03 -27.16
N ILE A 4 -11.05 -39.30 -27.30
CA ILE A 4 -11.64 -40.57 -26.82
C ILE A 4 -10.98 -41.78 -27.49
N GLY A 5 -10.61 -41.66 -28.78
CA GLY A 5 -9.89 -42.71 -29.51
C GLY A 5 -8.55 -43.11 -28.89
N ASP A 6 -7.88 -42.21 -28.17
CA ASP A 6 -6.58 -42.48 -27.51
C ASP A 6 -6.71 -43.48 -26.34
N PHE A 7 -7.95 -43.71 -25.86
CA PHE A 7 -8.27 -44.57 -24.73
C PHE A 7 -9.09 -45.81 -25.12
N ALA A 8 -9.38 -45.98 -26.41
CA ALA A 8 -10.11 -47.12 -26.94
C ALA A 8 -9.20 -48.34 -27.07
N SER A 9 -9.68 -49.50 -26.61
CA SER A 9 -9.04 -50.79 -26.87
C SER A 9 -9.51 -51.34 -28.21
N ALA A 10 -8.55 -51.71 -29.07
CA ALA A 10 -8.80 -52.23 -30.42
C ALA A 10 -9.19 -53.72 -30.42
N ALA A 11 -10.01 -54.16 -29.46
CA ALA A 11 -10.50 -55.54 -29.43
C ALA A 11 -11.32 -55.83 -30.70
N ALA A 12 -11.09 -56.96 -31.36
CA ALA A 12 -11.85 -57.32 -32.57
C ALA A 12 -13.36 -57.42 -32.25
N PRO A 13 -14.28 -56.88 -33.08
CA PRO A 13 -15.70 -57.04 -32.83
C PRO A 13 -16.17 -58.45 -33.22
N ILE A 14 -17.41 -58.79 -32.88
CA ILE A 14 -18.09 -60.02 -33.33
C ILE A 14 -19.38 -59.68 -34.08
N GLY A 15 -19.92 -60.63 -34.84
CA GLY A 15 -21.22 -60.48 -35.49
C GLY A 15 -22.38 -60.82 -34.54
N PRO A 16 -23.60 -60.34 -34.82
CA PRO A 16 -24.78 -60.62 -33.99
C PRO A 16 -25.13 -62.11 -33.93
N ASP A 17 -24.78 -62.88 -34.96
CA ASP A 17 -25.07 -64.32 -35.07
C ASP A 17 -24.00 -65.23 -34.45
N THR A 18 -22.93 -64.65 -33.88
CA THR A 18 -21.85 -65.44 -33.25
C THR A 18 -22.41 -66.30 -32.11
N PRO A 19 -22.20 -67.63 -32.11
CA PRO A 19 -22.69 -68.51 -31.04
C PRO A 19 -22.16 -68.12 -29.65
N GLY A 20 -23.01 -68.22 -28.63
CA GLY A 20 -22.64 -67.92 -27.24
C GLY A 20 -21.46 -68.75 -26.72
N ALA A 21 -21.27 -69.98 -27.22
CA ALA A 21 -20.07 -70.78 -26.91
C ALA A 21 -18.78 -70.09 -27.36
N ASP A 22 -18.76 -69.53 -28.57
CA ASP A 22 -17.58 -68.88 -29.15
C ASP A 22 -17.27 -67.56 -28.43
N VAL A 23 -18.31 -66.82 -28.02
CA VAL A 23 -18.18 -65.61 -27.17
C VAL A 23 -17.57 -65.98 -25.81
N PHE A 24 -18.02 -67.07 -25.22
CA PHE A 24 -17.51 -67.55 -23.94
C PHE A 24 -16.04 -67.99 -24.04
N ASP A 25 -15.70 -68.79 -25.05
CA ASP A 25 -14.33 -69.25 -25.28
C ASP A 25 -13.39 -68.07 -25.54
N ARG A 26 -13.87 -67.01 -26.20
CA ARG A 26 -13.11 -65.78 -26.37
C ARG A 26 -12.80 -65.08 -25.05
N PHE A 27 -13.79 -64.89 -24.17
CA PHE A 27 -13.54 -64.31 -22.85
C PHE A 27 -12.58 -65.15 -21.99
N GLN A 28 -12.55 -66.48 -22.19
CA GLN A 28 -11.59 -67.35 -21.50
C GLN A 28 -10.17 -67.23 -22.06
N ARG A 29 -10.02 -67.11 -23.39
CA ARG A 29 -8.72 -66.91 -24.04
C ARG A 29 -8.15 -65.51 -23.78
N GLU A 30 -9.00 -64.51 -23.63
CA GLU A 30 -8.64 -63.11 -23.44
C GLU A 30 -9.12 -62.62 -22.06
N PRO A 31 -8.38 -62.92 -20.97
CA PRO A 31 -8.80 -62.60 -19.60
C PRO A 31 -8.91 -61.09 -19.33
N ASP A 32 -8.17 -60.27 -20.06
CA ASP A 32 -8.18 -58.81 -19.92
C ASP A 32 -9.27 -58.14 -20.80
N THR A 33 -9.94 -58.90 -21.67
CA THR A 33 -11.07 -58.40 -22.46
C THR A 33 -12.31 -58.34 -21.56
N LEU A 34 -12.66 -57.14 -21.10
CA LEU A 34 -13.84 -56.87 -20.28
C LEU A 34 -15.12 -56.75 -21.11
N ILE A 35 -14.98 -56.36 -22.38
CA ILE A 35 -16.08 -55.95 -23.24
C ILE A 35 -15.79 -56.44 -24.66
N ILE A 36 -16.82 -56.92 -25.35
CA ILE A 36 -16.77 -57.23 -26.79
C ILE A 36 -17.90 -56.47 -27.49
N ALA A 37 -17.56 -55.68 -28.51
CA ALA A 37 -18.55 -55.03 -29.36
C ALA A 37 -19.17 -56.02 -30.35
N VAL A 38 -20.46 -55.85 -30.60
CA VAL A 38 -21.21 -56.55 -31.64
C VAL A 38 -21.48 -55.56 -32.77
N VAL A 39 -21.07 -55.91 -33.98
CA VAL A 39 -21.19 -55.07 -35.17
C VAL A 39 -21.96 -55.78 -36.28
N ASP A 40 -22.64 -55.01 -37.14
CA ASP A 40 -23.27 -55.54 -38.35
C ASP A 40 -22.26 -55.80 -39.49
N GLY A 41 -22.76 -56.22 -40.66
CA GLY A 41 -21.95 -56.50 -41.84
C GLY A 41 -21.18 -55.28 -42.38
N ASP A 42 -21.63 -54.06 -42.07
CA ASP A 42 -21.00 -52.80 -42.44
C ASP A 42 -20.07 -52.25 -41.33
N GLN A 43 -19.74 -53.08 -40.33
CA GLN A 43 -18.92 -52.71 -39.16
C GLN A 43 -19.55 -51.61 -38.28
N ARG A 44 -20.88 -51.44 -38.32
CA ARG A 44 -21.57 -50.48 -37.45
C ARG A 44 -21.93 -51.16 -36.12
N PRO A 45 -21.71 -50.51 -34.97
CA PRO A 45 -22.08 -51.09 -33.68
C PRO A 45 -23.59 -51.31 -33.56
N VAL A 46 -23.98 -52.54 -33.22
CA VAL A 46 -25.38 -52.92 -32.96
C VAL A 46 -25.59 -53.41 -31.53
N GLY A 47 -24.52 -53.65 -30.79
CA GLY A 47 -24.59 -53.99 -29.38
C GLY A 47 -23.24 -54.15 -28.72
N LEU A 48 -23.26 -54.47 -27.43
CA LEU A 48 -22.07 -54.69 -26.62
C LEU A 48 -22.31 -55.81 -25.61
N ILE A 49 -21.33 -56.68 -25.41
CA ILE A 49 -21.38 -57.75 -24.41
C ILE A 49 -20.34 -57.47 -23.34
N GLU A 50 -20.80 -57.31 -22.09
CA GLU A 50 -19.93 -57.17 -20.91
C GLU A 50 -19.62 -58.55 -20.32
N ARG A 51 -18.35 -58.77 -19.97
CA ARG A 51 -17.81 -60.06 -19.54
C ARG A 51 -18.53 -60.63 -18.33
N ASN A 52 -18.71 -59.87 -17.25
CA ASN A 52 -19.24 -60.38 -16.00
C ASN A 52 -20.71 -60.81 -16.15
N ALA A 53 -21.55 -59.96 -16.74
CA ALA A 53 -22.95 -60.25 -17.01
C ALA A 53 -23.11 -61.48 -17.90
N PHE A 54 -22.26 -61.63 -18.92
CA PHE A 54 -22.28 -62.77 -19.82
C PHE A 54 -21.79 -64.06 -19.14
N THR A 55 -20.64 -64.01 -18.46
CA THR A 55 -20.05 -65.17 -17.80
C THR A 55 -20.90 -65.68 -16.65
N LEU A 56 -21.57 -64.80 -15.90
CA LEU A 56 -22.56 -65.18 -14.88
C LEU A 56 -23.74 -65.95 -15.49
N LYS A 57 -24.29 -65.50 -16.62
CA LYS A 57 -25.36 -66.23 -17.34
C LYS A 57 -24.89 -67.61 -17.83
N MET A 58 -23.64 -67.72 -18.28
CA MET A 58 -23.05 -68.99 -18.74
C MET A 58 -22.70 -69.94 -17.60
N ALA A 59 -22.37 -69.41 -16.41
CA ALA A 59 -22.02 -70.18 -15.22
C ALA A 59 -23.25 -70.62 -14.38
N ALA A 60 -24.44 -70.06 -14.64
CA ALA A 60 -25.68 -70.47 -14.00
C ALA A 60 -26.00 -71.96 -14.24
N GLU A 61 -26.85 -72.55 -13.39
CA GLU A 61 -27.28 -73.95 -13.52
C GLU A 61 -27.88 -74.19 -14.92
N PHE A 62 -27.33 -75.16 -15.66
CA PHE A 62 -27.64 -75.44 -17.08
C PHE A 62 -27.34 -74.31 -18.08
N GLY A 63 -26.70 -73.22 -17.68
CA GLY A 63 -26.43 -72.04 -18.51
C GLY A 63 -25.72 -72.38 -19.82
N ARG A 64 -24.62 -73.14 -19.77
CA ARG A 64 -23.93 -73.60 -20.99
C ARG A 64 -24.82 -74.41 -21.93
N ALA A 65 -25.66 -75.30 -21.41
CA ALA A 65 -26.54 -76.13 -22.24
C ALA A 65 -27.66 -75.30 -22.90
N LEU A 66 -28.15 -74.27 -22.21
CA LEU A 66 -29.25 -73.40 -22.66
C LEU A 66 -28.80 -72.30 -23.63
N TYR A 67 -27.56 -71.83 -23.49
CA TYR A 67 -27.10 -70.59 -24.10
C TYR A 67 -25.96 -70.77 -25.13
N ALA A 68 -25.26 -71.90 -25.15
CA ALA A 68 -24.12 -72.13 -26.06
C ALA A 68 -24.45 -71.93 -27.56
N LYS A 69 -25.65 -72.35 -27.99
CA LYS A 69 -26.07 -72.25 -29.40
C LYS A 69 -26.85 -70.97 -29.73
N ARG A 70 -27.15 -70.13 -28.72
CA ARG A 70 -27.88 -68.88 -28.98
C ARG A 70 -26.93 -67.83 -29.55
N PRO A 71 -27.42 -66.94 -30.44
CA PRO A 71 -26.58 -65.91 -31.05
C PRO A 71 -26.20 -64.81 -30.04
N ALA A 72 -25.08 -64.13 -30.29
CA ALA A 72 -24.55 -63.01 -29.50
C ALA A 72 -25.59 -61.91 -29.26
N SER A 73 -26.47 -61.66 -30.25
CA SER A 73 -27.60 -60.74 -30.16
C SER A 73 -28.57 -61.02 -29.01
N THR A 74 -28.60 -62.25 -28.48
CA THR A 74 -29.42 -62.62 -27.31
C THR A 74 -28.83 -62.10 -25.99
N PHE A 75 -27.53 -61.80 -25.96
CA PHE A 75 -26.80 -61.48 -24.74
C PHE A 75 -26.30 -60.05 -24.67
N MET A 76 -26.22 -59.38 -25.82
CA MET A 76 -25.74 -58.01 -25.92
C MET A 76 -26.72 -57.01 -25.30
N ASP A 77 -26.17 -55.92 -24.76
CA ASP A 77 -26.91 -54.68 -24.64
C ASP A 77 -27.12 -54.10 -26.04
N ALA A 78 -28.38 -53.98 -26.45
CA ALA A 78 -28.79 -53.51 -27.78
C ALA A 78 -28.80 -51.97 -27.90
N ALA A 79 -28.57 -51.25 -26.79
CA ALA A 79 -28.44 -49.80 -26.78
C ALA A 79 -27.10 -49.40 -26.17
N PRO A 80 -25.96 -49.85 -26.74
CA PRO A 80 -24.66 -49.54 -26.19
C PRO A 80 -24.40 -48.03 -26.27
N ARG A 81 -23.65 -47.50 -25.31
CA ARG A 81 -23.20 -46.12 -25.39
C ARG A 81 -22.14 -46.00 -26.49
N ILE A 82 -22.39 -45.14 -27.48
CA ILE A 82 -21.47 -44.92 -28.61
C ILE A 82 -20.83 -43.55 -28.43
N LEU A 83 -19.50 -43.50 -28.48
CA LEU A 83 -18.71 -42.28 -28.43
C LEU A 83 -17.90 -42.10 -29.71
N ASP A 84 -17.77 -40.87 -30.17
CA ASP A 84 -16.94 -40.55 -31.33
C ASP A 84 -15.45 -40.56 -30.94
N ALA A 85 -14.60 -41.20 -31.73
CA ALA A 85 -13.15 -41.25 -31.53
C ALA A 85 -12.52 -39.87 -31.49
N ASP A 86 -13.06 -38.91 -32.26
CA ASP A 86 -12.54 -37.55 -32.35
C ASP A 86 -13.09 -36.60 -31.27
N ALA A 87 -14.04 -37.06 -30.47
CA ALA A 87 -14.56 -36.26 -29.36
C ALA A 87 -13.47 -35.97 -28.32
N ASP A 88 -13.53 -34.76 -27.78
CA ASP A 88 -12.64 -34.31 -26.72
C ASP A 88 -13.01 -35.01 -25.40
N ALA A 89 -12.03 -35.72 -24.84
CA ALA A 89 -12.24 -36.43 -23.58
C ALA A 89 -12.55 -35.45 -22.45
N GLU A 90 -11.91 -34.28 -22.40
CA GLU A 90 -12.08 -33.29 -21.31
C GLU A 90 -13.50 -32.73 -21.24
N THR A 91 -14.08 -32.36 -22.39
CA THR A 91 -15.48 -31.91 -22.49
C THR A 91 -16.48 -33.01 -22.11
N LEU A 92 -16.18 -34.27 -22.47
CA LEU A 92 -16.98 -35.42 -22.08
C LEU A 92 -16.97 -35.61 -20.55
N PHE A 93 -15.83 -35.40 -19.88
CA PHE A 93 -15.72 -35.51 -18.42
C PHE A 93 -16.43 -34.38 -17.67
N GLN A 94 -16.37 -33.14 -18.17
CA GLN A 94 -16.97 -31.97 -17.52
C GLN A 94 -18.50 -31.96 -17.59
N SER A 95 -19.09 -32.72 -18.51
CA SER A 95 -20.54 -32.78 -18.74
C SER A 95 -21.22 -33.99 -18.06
N MET A 96 -20.52 -34.71 -17.19
CA MET A 96 -21.03 -35.92 -16.53
C MET A 96 -21.54 -35.66 -15.11
N ASP A 97 -22.84 -35.90 -14.90
CA ASP A 97 -23.45 -36.05 -13.58
C ASP A 97 -23.31 -37.48 -13.02
N ASP A 98 -23.47 -37.66 -11.69
CA ASP A 98 -23.33 -38.94 -10.98
C ASP A 98 -24.17 -40.10 -11.58
N THR A 99 -25.36 -39.79 -12.10
CA THR A 99 -26.26 -40.76 -12.77
C THR A 99 -25.74 -41.25 -14.11
N ASN A 100 -24.87 -40.48 -14.77
CA ASN A 100 -24.34 -40.76 -16.11
C ASN A 100 -23.01 -41.53 -16.08
N LEU A 101 -22.41 -41.69 -14.90
CA LEU A 101 -21.17 -42.41 -14.65
C LEU A 101 -21.38 -43.94 -14.64
N GLY A 102 -22.52 -44.40 -14.12
CA GLY A 102 -22.87 -45.84 -14.04
C GLY A 102 -22.92 -46.53 -15.40
N GLY A 103 -23.37 -45.84 -16.44
CA GLY A 103 -23.39 -46.38 -17.81
C GLY A 103 -22.01 -46.54 -18.46
N LEU A 104 -21.01 -45.74 -18.09
CA LEU A 104 -19.63 -45.88 -18.60
C LEU A 104 -18.86 -47.00 -17.93
N LEU A 105 -19.18 -47.31 -16.67
CA LEU A 105 -18.57 -48.43 -15.97
C LEU A 105 -18.89 -49.77 -16.64
N ASN A 106 -20.07 -49.88 -17.26
CA ASN A 106 -20.51 -51.07 -18.02
C ASN A 106 -19.90 -51.19 -19.42
N GLY A 107 -19.16 -50.16 -19.87
CA GLY A 107 -18.51 -50.15 -21.18
C GLY A 107 -19.19 -49.28 -22.23
N PHE A 108 -18.41 -48.85 -23.22
CA PHE A 108 -18.89 -48.09 -24.36
C PHE A 108 -18.15 -48.51 -25.64
N VAL A 109 -18.79 -48.29 -26.78
CA VAL A 109 -18.21 -48.50 -28.10
C VAL A 109 -17.70 -47.17 -28.65
N VAL A 110 -16.50 -47.18 -29.21
CA VAL A 110 -15.90 -46.03 -29.87
C VAL A 110 -16.05 -46.22 -31.38
N THR A 111 -16.50 -45.17 -32.07
CA THR A 111 -16.64 -45.16 -33.53
C THR A 111 -15.85 -44.03 -34.16
N ALA A 112 -15.33 -44.26 -35.36
CA ALA A 112 -14.79 -43.21 -36.22
C ALA A 112 -15.66 -43.14 -37.48
N ALA A 113 -16.25 -41.98 -37.75
CA ALA A 113 -17.19 -41.78 -38.87
C ALA A 113 -18.34 -42.82 -38.92
N GLY A 114 -18.84 -43.25 -37.75
CA GLY A 114 -19.94 -44.23 -37.62
C GLY A 114 -19.54 -45.69 -37.78
N VAL A 115 -18.26 -45.98 -38.01
CA VAL A 115 -17.71 -47.35 -38.09
C VAL A 115 -17.01 -47.71 -36.78
N TYR A 116 -17.09 -48.97 -36.38
CA TYR A 116 -16.42 -49.48 -35.19
C TYR A 116 -14.91 -49.16 -35.20
N PHE A 117 -14.45 -48.56 -34.11
CA PHE A 117 -13.05 -48.18 -33.89
C PHE A 117 -12.44 -48.92 -32.69
N GLY A 118 -13.22 -49.15 -31.64
CA GLY A 118 -12.77 -49.87 -30.45
C GLY A 118 -13.81 -49.91 -29.34
N VAL A 119 -13.42 -50.39 -28.16
CA VAL A 119 -14.24 -50.39 -26.94
C VAL A 119 -13.50 -49.74 -25.78
N GLY A 120 -14.23 -49.08 -24.88
CA GLY A 120 -13.67 -48.51 -23.66
C GLY A 120 -14.44 -48.93 -22.42
N ALA A 121 -13.76 -48.92 -21.27
CA ALA A 121 -14.37 -49.13 -19.95
C ALA A 121 -14.13 -47.89 -19.08
N GLY A 122 -15.10 -47.52 -18.24
CA GLY A 122 -15.04 -46.31 -17.41
C GLY A 122 -13.78 -46.20 -16.53
N VAL A 123 -13.16 -47.32 -16.15
CA VAL A 123 -11.94 -47.35 -15.33
C VAL A 123 -10.72 -46.75 -16.05
N HIS A 124 -10.51 -47.05 -17.34
CA HIS A 124 -9.36 -46.51 -18.10
C HIS A 124 -9.50 -45.01 -18.33
N VAL A 125 -10.73 -44.57 -18.55
CA VAL A 125 -11.12 -43.18 -18.75
C VAL A 125 -10.90 -42.37 -17.45
N LEU A 126 -11.31 -42.89 -16.28
CA LEU A 126 -11.02 -42.27 -14.98
C LEU A 126 -9.52 -42.20 -14.64
N GLN A 127 -8.75 -43.24 -14.94
CA GLN A 127 -7.29 -43.26 -14.72
C GLN A 127 -6.58 -42.18 -15.55
N ALA A 128 -6.98 -42.01 -16.81
CA ALA A 128 -6.45 -40.96 -17.68
C ALA A 128 -6.79 -39.55 -17.18
N GLY A 129 -8.05 -39.32 -16.79
CA GLY A 129 -8.48 -38.04 -16.21
C GLY A 129 -7.69 -37.69 -14.95
N ASN A 130 -7.51 -38.66 -14.04
CA ASN A 130 -6.76 -38.45 -12.80
C ASN A 130 -5.27 -38.15 -13.06
N ALA A 131 -4.65 -38.81 -14.05
CA ALA A 131 -3.27 -38.53 -14.45
C ALA A 131 -3.10 -37.11 -15.03
N ILE A 132 -4.07 -36.62 -15.82
CA ILE A 132 -4.08 -35.26 -16.35
C ILE A 132 -4.23 -34.24 -15.22
N HIS A 133 -5.18 -34.45 -14.30
CA HIS A 133 -5.36 -33.58 -13.13
C HIS A 133 -4.10 -33.52 -12.26
N ARG A 134 -3.44 -34.67 -12.03
CA ARG A 134 -2.20 -34.70 -11.24
C ARG A 134 -1.08 -33.91 -11.89
N ARG A 135 -0.86 -34.07 -13.21
CA ARG A 135 0.14 -33.27 -13.95
C ARG A 135 -0.16 -31.78 -13.90
N ARG A 136 -1.43 -31.39 -14.02
CA ARG A 136 -1.86 -29.99 -13.93
C ARG A 136 -1.63 -29.43 -12.53
N ALA A 137 -1.92 -30.19 -11.48
CA ALA A 137 -1.68 -29.81 -10.10
C ALA A 137 -0.17 -29.66 -9.81
N GLU A 138 0.66 -30.59 -10.29
CA GLU A 138 2.12 -30.54 -10.18
C GLU A 138 2.69 -29.30 -10.90
N ALA A 139 2.25 -29.03 -12.14
CA ALA A 139 2.65 -27.85 -12.91
C ALA A 139 2.22 -26.55 -12.23
N MET A 140 0.98 -26.48 -11.70
CA MET A 140 0.47 -25.33 -10.96
C MET A 140 1.28 -25.08 -9.68
N SER A 141 1.64 -26.14 -8.95
CA SER A 141 2.48 -26.04 -7.74
C SER A 141 3.91 -25.61 -8.05
N ALA A 142 4.49 -26.05 -9.17
CA ALA A 142 5.79 -25.59 -9.63
C ALA A 142 5.76 -24.09 -9.97
N LEU A 143 4.76 -23.66 -10.77
CA LEU A 143 4.58 -22.26 -11.15
C LEU A 143 4.37 -21.36 -9.92
N ALA A 144 3.53 -21.79 -8.96
CA ALA A 144 3.29 -21.05 -7.73
C ALA A 144 4.56 -20.86 -6.89
N ARG A 145 5.43 -21.90 -6.83
CA ARG A 145 6.72 -21.81 -6.14
C ARG A 145 7.69 -20.88 -6.86
N ASP A 146 7.77 -20.94 -8.19
CA ASP A 146 8.64 -20.06 -8.96
C ASP A 146 8.20 -18.59 -8.85
N LEU A 147 6.89 -18.32 -8.92
CA LEU A 147 6.33 -16.98 -8.70
C LEU A 147 6.64 -16.48 -7.28
N SER A 148 6.41 -17.31 -6.26
CA SER A 148 6.68 -16.92 -4.87
C SER A 148 8.17 -16.62 -4.62
N ARG A 149 9.09 -17.39 -5.22
CA ARG A 149 10.52 -17.12 -5.15
C ARG A 149 10.88 -15.80 -5.84
N ALA A 150 10.39 -15.59 -7.06
CA ALA A 150 10.65 -14.36 -7.81
C ALA A 150 10.11 -13.12 -7.07
N GLU A 151 8.93 -13.22 -6.48
CA GLU A 151 8.34 -12.14 -5.68
C GLU A 151 9.14 -11.86 -4.39
N ALA A 152 9.62 -12.91 -3.71
CA ALA A 152 10.46 -12.76 -2.52
C ALA A 152 11.80 -12.08 -2.85
N GLU A 153 12.45 -12.47 -3.95
CA GLU A 153 13.70 -11.85 -4.43
C GLU A 153 13.48 -10.37 -4.81
N ALA A 154 12.40 -10.07 -5.53
CA ALA A 154 12.04 -8.70 -5.90
C ALA A 154 11.79 -7.82 -4.67
N ARG A 155 11.03 -8.32 -3.68
CA ARG A 155 10.75 -7.60 -2.43
C ARG A 155 12.02 -7.39 -1.60
N ALA A 156 12.89 -8.39 -1.51
CA ALA A 156 14.16 -8.26 -0.79
C ALA A 156 15.06 -7.18 -1.41
N SER A 157 15.17 -7.17 -2.74
CA SER A 157 15.91 -6.14 -3.49
C SER A 157 15.35 -4.73 -3.25
N SER A 158 14.01 -4.57 -3.31
CA SER A 158 13.33 -3.30 -3.06
C SER A 158 13.54 -2.77 -1.63
N ARG A 159 13.51 -3.68 -0.63
CA ARG A 159 13.80 -3.33 0.78
C ARG A 159 15.25 -2.88 0.95
N ALA A 160 16.22 -3.61 0.41
CA ALA A 160 17.64 -3.24 0.50
C ALA A 160 17.92 -1.87 -0.15
N LYS A 161 17.30 -1.59 -1.30
CA LYS A 161 17.37 -0.27 -1.97
C LYS A 161 16.81 0.85 -1.06
N SER A 162 15.70 0.59 -0.38
CA SER A 162 15.05 1.55 0.51
C SER A 162 15.86 1.83 1.79
N GLU A 163 16.45 0.80 2.39
CA GLU A 163 17.34 0.95 3.54
C GLU A 163 18.61 1.72 3.18
N PHE A 164 19.23 1.38 2.04
CA PHE A 164 20.40 2.10 1.54
C PHE A 164 20.10 3.58 1.31
N LEU A 165 18.99 3.89 0.64
CA LEU A 165 18.58 5.27 0.42
C LEU A 165 18.30 5.99 1.74
N ALA A 166 17.65 5.33 2.72
CA ALA A 166 17.38 5.91 4.04
C ALA A 166 18.65 6.35 4.77
N VAL A 167 19.67 5.48 4.78
CA VAL A 167 20.98 5.80 5.35
C VAL A 167 21.64 6.95 4.59
N MET A 168 21.72 6.85 3.26
CA MET A 168 22.33 7.91 2.44
C MET A 168 21.64 9.25 2.59
N SER A 169 20.31 9.25 2.71
CA SER A 169 19.54 10.47 2.95
C SER A 169 19.90 11.12 4.28
N HIS A 170 20.05 10.33 5.34
CA HIS A 170 20.51 10.84 6.63
C HIS A 170 21.94 11.42 6.55
N GLU A 171 22.85 10.70 5.90
CA GLU A 171 24.24 11.11 5.71
C GLU A 171 24.39 12.35 4.81
N ILE A 172 23.48 12.58 3.86
CA ILE A 172 23.46 13.77 3.01
C ILE A 172 22.78 14.95 3.71
N ARG A 173 21.70 14.70 4.46
CA ARG A 173 20.92 15.73 5.15
C ARG A 173 21.74 16.45 6.20
N THR A 174 22.55 15.72 6.96
CA THR A 174 23.36 16.27 8.06
C THR A 174 24.33 17.38 7.60
N PRO A 175 25.23 17.16 6.62
CA PRO A 175 26.11 18.22 6.12
C PRO A 175 25.35 19.31 5.36
N LEU A 176 24.28 18.97 4.63
CA LEU A 176 23.49 19.94 3.89
C LEU A 176 22.75 20.92 4.80
N ASN A 177 22.22 20.44 5.93
CA ASN A 177 21.64 21.29 6.97
C ASN A 177 22.69 22.23 7.58
N GLY A 178 23.93 21.78 7.74
CA GLY A 178 25.04 22.62 8.16
C GLY A 178 25.31 23.76 7.16
N VAL A 179 25.40 23.45 5.86
CA VAL A 179 25.58 24.45 4.79
C VAL A 179 24.41 25.44 4.77
N LEU A 180 23.17 24.96 4.86
CA LEU A 180 21.98 25.80 4.90
C LEU A 180 21.93 26.71 6.13
N GLY A 181 22.35 26.21 7.30
CA GLY A 181 22.46 27.01 8.52
C GLY A 181 23.44 28.17 8.35
N VAL A 182 24.61 27.91 7.77
CA VAL A 182 25.60 28.97 7.46
C VAL A 182 25.07 29.94 6.41
N ALA A 183 24.41 29.45 5.36
CA ALA A 183 23.84 30.30 4.31
C ALA A 183 22.72 31.21 4.85
N ALA A 184 21.89 30.71 5.77
CA ALA A 184 20.84 31.48 6.44
C ALA A 184 21.44 32.58 7.32
N LEU A 185 22.52 32.26 8.05
CA LEU A 185 23.26 33.25 8.83
C LEU A 185 23.88 34.32 7.92
N MET A 186 24.49 33.92 6.80
CA MET A 186 25.04 34.85 5.83
C MET A 186 23.96 35.78 5.26
N GLU A 187 22.78 35.27 4.90
CA GLU A 187 21.66 36.09 4.38
C GLU A 187 21.21 37.16 5.39
N ARG A 188 21.22 36.81 6.68
CA ARG A 188 20.79 37.70 7.77
C ARG A 188 21.82 38.77 8.13
N GLU A 189 23.10 38.39 8.20
CA GLU A 189 24.22 39.27 8.55
C GLU A 189 24.73 40.09 7.33
N LEU A 190 24.18 39.84 6.14
CA LEU A 190 24.55 40.54 4.91
C LEU A 190 24.09 42.01 4.92
N THR A 191 25.08 42.89 5.09
CA THR A 191 24.93 44.35 4.97
C THR A 191 24.90 44.83 3.52
N GLN A 192 25.49 44.06 2.59
CA GLN A 192 25.45 44.36 1.16
C GLN A 192 24.20 43.75 0.51
N GLU A 193 23.25 44.60 0.16
CA GLU A 193 21.96 44.18 -0.41
C GLU A 193 22.11 43.43 -1.75
N ALA A 194 23.13 43.79 -2.54
CA ALA A 194 23.46 43.12 -3.81
C ALA A 194 23.86 41.64 -3.66
N MET A 195 24.29 41.21 -2.46
CA MET A 195 24.74 39.83 -2.21
C MET A 195 23.64 38.92 -1.66
N ARG A 196 22.51 39.49 -1.20
CA ARG A 196 21.35 38.72 -0.69
C ARG A 196 20.75 37.74 -1.72
N PRO A 197 20.65 38.06 -3.02
CA PRO A 197 20.16 37.10 -4.01
C PRO A 197 20.99 35.82 -4.08
N TYR A 198 22.31 35.88 -3.88
CA TYR A 198 23.17 34.69 -3.91
C TYR A 198 22.95 33.81 -2.68
N ALA A 199 22.82 34.41 -1.49
CA ALA A 199 22.51 33.66 -0.28
C ALA A 199 21.13 32.98 -0.36
N ARG A 200 20.11 33.70 -0.87
CA ARG A 200 18.79 33.12 -1.16
C ARG A 200 18.85 31.99 -2.17
N THR A 201 19.63 32.14 -3.24
CA THR A 201 19.83 31.07 -4.23
C THR A 201 20.41 29.80 -3.59
N ILE A 202 21.38 29.93 -2.68
CA ILE A 202 21.96 28.78 -1.96
C ILE A 202 20.90 28.12 -1.07
N LEU A 203 20.12 28.92 -0.33
CA LEU A 203 19.04 28.44 0.53
C LEU A 203 17.97 27.70 -0.26
N ASP A 204 17.45 28.32 -1.33
CA ASP A 204 16.42 27.75 -2.19
C ASP A 204 16.91 26.45 -2.86
N SER A 205 18.18 26.42 -3.28
CA SER A 205 18.79 25.23 -3.90
C SER A 205 18.95 24.10 -2.90
N GLY A 206 19.46 24.37 -1.70
CA GLY A 206 19.62 23.35 -0.66
C GLY A 206 18.30 22.82 -0.12
N GLN A 207 17.29 23.69 0.06
CA GLN A 207 15.93 23.25 0.41
C GLN A 207 15.31 22.39 -0.70
N SER A 208 15.54 22.74 -1.97
CA SER A 208 15.09 21.92 -3.10
C SER A 208 15.77 20.56 -3.11
N LEU A 209 17.08 20.48 -2.84
CA LEU A 209 17.82 19.22 -2.70
C LEU A 209 17.29 18.35 -1.56
N LEU A 210 17.01 18.93 -0.39
CA LEU A 210 16.41 18.21 0.74
C LEU A 210 15.03 17.65 0.40
N ARG A 211 14.22 18.41 -0.34
CA ARG A 211 12.92 17.94 -0.84
C ARG A 211 13.10 16.75 -1.78
N LEU A 212 13.97 16.86 -2.78
CA LEU A 212 14.24 15.78 -3.74
C LEU A 212 14.74 14.50 -3.07
N LEU A 213 15.61 14.66 -2.07
CA LEU A 213 16.13 13.56 -1.26
C LEU A 213 14.99 12.85 -0.50
N THR A 214 14.08 13.64 0.08
CA THR A 214 12.90 13.12 0.80
C THR A 214 11.91 12.45 -0.16
N ASP A 215 11.67 13.05 -1.32
CA ASP A 215 10.82 12.49 -2.37
C ASP A 215 11.35 11.15 -2.89
N ALA A 216 12.68 11.04 -3.09
CA ALA A 216 13.32 9.79 -3.51
C ALA A 216 13.21 8.70 -2.44
N LEU A 217 13.31 9.06 -1.16
CA LEU A 217 13.07 8.13 -0.05
C LEU A 217 11.64 7.63 -0.01
N ASP A 218 10.67 8.55 -0.07
CA ASP A 218 9.25 8.23 -0.02
C ASP A 218 8.88 7.31 -1.18
N MET A 219 9.38 7.60 -2.39
CA MET A 219 9.21 6.75 -3.58
C MET A 219 9.77 5.35 -3.35
N SER A 220 11.00 5.22 -2.83
CA SER A 220 11.61 3.92 -2.57
C SER A 220 10.83 3.13 -1.50
N ARG A 221 10.41 3.80 -0.42
CA ARG A 221 9.61 3.17 0.64
C ARG A 221 8.27 2.67 0.11
N ALA A 222 7.62 3.44 -0.75
CA ALA A 222 6.39 3.01 -1.40
C ALA A 222 6.60 1.82 -2.35
N GLU A 223 7.66 1.81 -3.18
CA GLU A 223 8.02 0.65 -4.03
C GLU A 223 8.29 -0.63 -3.21
N ALA A 224 8.77 -0.48 -1.97
CA ALA A 224 9.02 -1.60 -1.06
C ALA A 224 7.78 -2.02 -0.24
N GLY A 225 6.65 -1.30 -0.37
CA GLY A 225 5.46 -1.49 0.46
C GLY A 225 5.70 -1.16 1.95
N LEU A 226 6.68 -0.30 2.25
CA LEU A 226 7.09 0.11 3.59
C LEU A 226 6.55 1.49 4.00
N MET A 227 5.79 2.16 3.12
CA MET A 227 5.19 3.45 3.45
C MET A 227 4.03 3.23 4.44
N THR A 228 4.16 3.81 5.63
CA THR A 228 3.18 3.73 6.72
C THR A 228 2.32 4.99 6.77
N PHE A 229 1.02 4.82 7.08
CA PHE A 229 0.09 5.91 7.35
C PHE A 229 -0.16 6.03 8.85
N GLU A 230 0.05 7.22 9.40
CA GLU A 230 -0.32 7.52 10.78
C GLU A 230 -1.78 7.97 10.80
N THR A 231 -2.66 7.13 11.35
CA THR A 231 -4.09 7.45 11.42
C THR A 231 -4.37 8.35 12.61
N ALA A 232 -4.67 9.61 12.35
CA ALA A 232 -5.00 10.62 13.36
C ALA A 232 -6.32 11.34 12.99
N PRO A 233 -6.97 12.04 13.93
CA PRO A 233 -8.12 12.89 13.62
C PRO A 233 -7.68 14.10 12.78
N VAL A 234 -8.20 14.19 11.55
CA VAL A 234 -7.90 15.28 10.61
C VAL A 234 -9.17 16.08 10.36
N ARG A 235 -9.05 17.41 10.46
CA ARG A 235 -10.12 18.35 10.14
C ARG A 235 -9.88 18.96 8.76
N LEU A 236 -10.71 18.62 7.78
CA LEU A 236 -10.51 19.00 6.36
C LEU A 236 -10.56 20.51 6.15
N THR A 237 -11.44 21.23 6.87
CA THR A 237 -11.47 22.70 6.84
C THR A 237 -10.20 23.34 7.40
N ALA A 238 -9.56 22.74 8.40
CA ALA A 238 -8.27 23.22 8.93
C ALA A 238 -7.14 23.00 7.92
N VAL A 239 -7.10 21.83 7.28
CA VAL A 239 -6.15 21.55 6.20
C VAL A 239 -6.29 22.57 5.06
N ALA A 240 -7.51 22.89 4.64
CA ALA A 240 -7.77 23.91 3.63
C ALA A 240 -7.27 25.31 4.05
N ALA A 241 -7.48 25.70 5.32
CA ALA A 241 -7.00 26.97 5.85
C ALA A 241 -5.46 27.04 5.85
N ASP A 242 -4.80 25.97 6.27
CA ASP A 242 -3.34 25.88 6.31
C ASP A 242 -2.73 25.96 4.90
N LEU A 243 -3.31 25.23 3.93
CA LEU A 243 -2.89 25.30 2.53
C LEU A 243 -3.03 26.71 1.97
N LYS A 244 -4.14 27.39 2.28
CA LYS A 244 -4.35 28.78 1.88
C LYS A 244 -3.28 29.69 2.48
N ALA A 245 -3.03 29.59 3.78
CA ALA A 245 -2.05 30.41 4.47
C ALA A 245 -0.63 30.21 3.92
N LEU A 246 -0.25 28.95 3.66
CA LEU A 246 1.08 28.60 3.14
C LEU A 246 1.33 29.11 1.72
N TRP A 247 0.37 29.00 0.82
CA TRP A 247 0.57 29.29 -0.60
C TRP A 247 0.16 30.69 -1.05
N SER A 248 -0.64 31.41 -0.25
CA SER A 248 -1.09 32.77 -0.59
C SER A 248 0.06 33.76 -0.87
N PRO A 249 1.14 33.83 -0.06
CA PRO A 249 2.25 34.75 -0.33
C PRO A 249 2.92 34.49 -1.68
N ARG A 250 3.15 33.21 -2.01
CA ARG A 250 3.83 32.80 -3.25
C ARG A 250 2.95 33.00 -4.49
N ALA A 251 1.64 32.86 -4.36
CA ALA A 251 0.69 33.21 -5.41
C ALA A 251 0.68 34.74 -5.66
N GLN A 252 0.70 35.55 -4.59
CA GLN A 252 0.77 37.01 -4.68
C GLN A 252 2.07 37.49 -5.33
N GLU A 253 3.22 36.92 -4.97
CA GLU A 253 4.51 37.21 -5.62
C GLU A 253 4.47 37.00 -7.14
N LYS A 254 3.67 36.03 -7.60
CA LYS A 254 3.45 35.73 -9.02
C LYS A 254 2.25 36.45 -9.65
N ASN A 255 1.55 37.31 -8.91
CA ASN A 255 0.30 37.96 -9.34
C ASN A 255 -0.78 36.95 -9.80
N LEU A 256 -0.87 35.81 -9.11
CA LEU A 256 -1.88 34.79 -9.33
C LEU A 256 -2.95 34.85 -8.22
N THR A 257 -4.21 34.61 -8.59
CA THR A 257 -5.30 34.46 -7.62
C THR A 257 -5.31 33.02 -7.11
N LEU A 258 -5.19 32.83 -5.79
CA LEU A 258 -5.33 31.52 -5.16
C LEU A 258 -6.62 31.46 -4.34
N THR A 259 -7.49 30.50 -4.66
CA THR A 259 -8.68 30.20 -3.87
C THR A 259 -8.56 28.79 -3.30
N VAL A 260 -8.79 28.62 -2.01
CA VAL A 260 -8.87 27.31 -1.36
C VAL A 260 -10.19 27.24 -0.61
N THR A 261 -11.01 26.25 -0.93
CA THR A 261 -12.34 26.05 -0.36
C THR A 261 -12.51 24.62 0.12
N ALA A 262 -13.21 24.47 1.23
CA ALA A 262 -13.61 23.18 1.76
C ALA A 262 -15.13 23.19 1.97
N ASP A 263 -15.84 22.34 1.24
CA ASP A 263 -17.27 22.08 1.40
C ASP A 263 -17.45 20.71 2.05
N THR A 264 -17.40 20.70 3.38
CA THR A 264 -17.35 19.45 4.15
C THR A 264 -18.70 19.00 4.67
N ALA A 265 -19.77 19.77 4.45
CA ALA A 265 -21.07 19.56 5.08
C ALA A 265 -20.94 19.23 6.58
N ASP A 266 -21.40 18.05 7.02
CA ASP A 266 -21.29 17.53 8.39
C ASP A 266 -20.12 16.54 8.59
N HIS A 267 -19.30 16.33 7.56
CA HIS A 267 -18.28 15.27 7.49
C HIS A 267 -16.83 15.82 7.50
N ASP A 268 -16.60 16.88 8.27
CA ASP A 268 -15.31 17.60 8.36
C ASP A 268 -14.17 16.80 9.02
N TRP A 269 -14.51 15.80 9.83
CA TRP A 269 -13.54 15.03 10.62
C TRP A 269 -13.33 13.62 10.09
N VAL A 270 -12.12 13.33 9.61
CA VAL A 270 -11.73 12.02 9.07
C VAL A 270 -10.58 11.42 9.88
N ALA A 271 -10.50 10.10 9.94
CA ALA A 271 -9.35 9.39 10.48
C ALA A 271 -8.35 9.14 9.34
N GLY A 272 -7.23 9.86 9.33
CA GLY A 272 -6.24 9.79 8.26
C GLY A 272 -4.91 10.42 8.64
N ASP A 273 -4.01 10.50 7.67
CA ASP A 273 -2.68 11.08 7.85
C ASP A 273 -2.65 12.51 7.29
N GLU A 274 -2.67 13.48 8.19
CA GLU A 274 -2.68 14.91 7.83
C GLU A 274 -1.43 15.32 7.05
N MET A 275 -0.26 14.77 7.42
CA MET A 275 1.00 15.13 6.77
C MET A 275 1.01 14.66 5.32
N ARG A 276 0.54 13.43 5.06
CA ARG A 276 0.43 12.89 3.69
C ARG A 276 -0.62 13.63 2.87
N LEU A 277 -1.75 13.99 3.47
CA LEU A 277 -2.76 14.80 2.80
C LEU A 277 -2.22 16.18 2.41
N LYS A 278 -1.52 16.87 3.32
CA LYS A 278 -0.83 18.14 3.04
C LYS A 278 0.26 17.98 1.98
N GLN A 279 1.03 16.90 1.99
CA GLN A 279 2.06 16.61 0.98
C GLN A 279 1.44 16.47 -0.42
N LEU A 280 0.34 15.73 -0.54
CA LEU A 280 -0.42 15.58 -1.79
C LEU A 280 -0.87 16.95 -2.33
N PHE A 281 -1.54 17.77 -1.52
CA PHE A 281 -1.98 19.10 -1.95
C PHE A 281 -0.81 20.04 -2.27
N ASN A 282 0.24 20.06 -1.45
CA ASN A 282 1.40 20.92 -1.67
C ASN A 282 2.11 20.61 -3.01
N ASN A 283 2.19 19.34 -3.39
CA ASN A 283 2.76 18.95 -4.68
C ASN A 283 1.89 19.42 -5.85
N LEU A 284 0.56 19.29 -5.75
CA LEU A 284 -0.36 19.72 -6.81
C LEU A 284 -0.43 21.24 -6.94
N ILE A 285 -0.60 21.97 -5.83
CA ILE A 285 -0.66 23.44 -5.80
C ILE A 285 0.68 24.05 -6.25
N GLY A 286 1.79 23.47 -5.78
CA GLY A 286 3.13 23.90 -6.19
C GLY A 286 3.35 23.78 -7.69
N ASN A 287 2.86 22.70 -8.32
CA ASN A 287 2.88 22.53 -9.76
C ASN A 287 1.96 23.54 -10.47
N ALA A 288 0.73 23.71 -10.01
CA ALA A 288 -0.23 24.66 -10.59
C ALA A 288 0.33 26.10 -10.62
N LEU A 289 0.86 26.60 -9.49
CA LEU A 289 1.48 27.93 -9.40
C LEU A 289 2.78 28.04 -10.17
N LYS A 290 3.47 26.93 -10.42
CA LYS A 290 4.71 26.90 -11.19
C LYS A 290 4.43 27.07 -12.69
N PHE A 291 3.43 26.38 -13.22
CA PHE A 291 3.13 26.36 -14.66
C PHE A 291 2.14 27.46 -15.10
N THR A 292 1.39 28.03 -14.17
CA THR A 292 0.51 29.17 -14.45
C THR A 292 1.31 30.46 -14.43
N GLN A 293 1.32 31.20 -15.53
CA GLN A 293 2.03 32.49 -15.64
C GLN A 293 1.16 33.68 -15.23
N ALA A 294 -0.13 33.62 -15.53
CA ALA A 294 -1.14 34.61 -15.17
C ALA A 294 -2.50 33.92 -15.04
N GLY A 295 -3.36 34.45 -14.16
CA GLY A 295 -4.71 33.92 -13.92
C GLY A 295 -4.89 33.39 -12.51
N GLU A 296 -5.49 32.20 -12.38
CA GLU A 296 -5.93 31.67 -11.09
C GLU A 296 -5.59 30.19 -10.90
N VAL A 297 -5.48 29.82 -9.62
CA VAL A 297 -5.40 28.45 -9.14
C VAL A 297 -6.49 28.28 -8.09
N ALA A 298 -7.36 27.29 -8.27
CA ALA A 298 -8.45 27.00 -7.35
C ALA A 298 -8.31 25.60 -6.78
N VAL A 299 -8.43 25.48 -5.47
CA VAL A 299 -8.45 24.22 -4.73
C VAL A 299 -9.82 24.06 -4.12
N HIS A 300 -10.44 22.91 -4.39
CA HIS A 300 -11.72 22.54 -3.83
C HIS A 300 -11.59 21.19 -3.12
N ILE A 301 -12.06 21.11 -1.88
CA ILE A 301 -12.12 19.90 -1.09
C ILE A 301 -13.58 19.69 -0.73
N SER A 302 -14.14 18.54 -1.06
CA SER A 302 -15.50 18.17 -0.68
C SER A 302 -15.50 16.85 0.07
N SER A 303 -16.40 16.70 1.04
CA SER A 303 -16.57 15.44 1.76
C SER A 303 -18.04 15.07 1.92
N ARG A 304 -18.34 13.78 1.76
CA ARG A 304 -19.67 13.20 2.01
C ARG A 304 -19.52 11.81 2.62
N GLU A 305 -20.50 11.38 3.39
CA GLU A 305 -20.59 9.98 3.80
C GLU A 305 -21.16 9.11 2.69
N ALA A 306 -20.52 7.97 2.45
CA ALA A 306 -20.95 6.93 1.53
C ALA A 306 -20.55 5.56 2.10
N ASP A 307 -21.50 4.63 2.19
CA ASP A 307 -21.26 3.24 2.64
C ASP A 307 -20.56 3.14 4.02
N GLY A 308 -20.82 4.08 4.94
CA GLY A 308 -20.22 4.10 6.28
C GLY A 308 -18.77 4.58 6.33
N VAL A 309 -18.24 5.12 5.21
CA VAL A 309 -16.96 5.82 5.15
C VAL A 309 -17.16 7.24 4.63
N ILE A 310 -16.22 8.14 4.92
CA ILE A 310 -16.21 9.50 4.37
C ILE A 310 -15.46 9.46 3.04
N ALA A 311 -16.20 9.70 1.96
CA ALA A 311 -15.67 9.93 0.63
C ALA A 311 -15.24 11.40 0.51
N ILE A 312 -13.96 11.61 0.22
CA ILE A 312 -13.37 12.92 -0.03
C ILE A 312 -13.13 13.02 -1.53
N ASP A 313 -13.62 14.08 -2.16
CA ASP A 313 -13.32 14.43 -3.55
C ASP A 313 -12.65 15.81 -3.56
N ALA A 314 -11.45 15.89 -4.12
CA ALA A 314 -10.67 17.12 -4.15
C ALA A 314 -10.17 17.44 -5.56
N THR A 315 -10.16 18.73 -5.90
CA THR A 315 -9.62 19.24 -7.17
C THR A 315 -8.60 20.35 -6.94
N VAL A 316 -7.58 20.36 -7.80
CA VAL A 316 -6.65 21.48 -7.98
C VAL A 316 -6.74 21.88 -9.44
N ASP A 317 -7.40 23.01 -9.68
CA ASP A 317 -7.63 23.60 -10.98
C ASP A 317 -6.65 24.75 -11.23
N ASP A 318 -6.06 24.78 -12.42
CA ASP A 318 -5.26 25.90 -12.88
C ASP A 318 -5.75 26.46 -14.22
N SER A 319 -5.46 27.75 -14.45
CA SER A 319 -5.66 28.44 -15.73
C SER A 319 -4.39 28.45 -16.60
N GLY A 320 -3.47 27.52 -16.39
CA GLY A 320 -2.20 27.40 -17.10
C GLY A 320 -2.33 26.77 -18.49
N PRO A 321 -1.23 26.25 -19.07
CA PRO A 321 -1.22 25.66 -20.41
C PRO A 321 -1.96 24.32 -20.51
N GLY A 322 -2.34 23.72 -19.38
CA GLY A 322 -2.92 22.39 -19.31
C GLY A 322 -1.91 21.27 -19.53
N VAL A 323 -2.43 20.03 -19.55
CA VAL A 323 -1.63 18.81 -19.81
C VAL A 323 -1.97 18.27 -21.19
N PRO A 324 -0.97 18.02 -22.07
CA PRO A 324 -1.17 17.36 -23.36
C PRO A 324 -1.83 15.99 -23.20
N THR A 325 -2.75 15.63 -24.10
CA THR A 325 -3.55 14.39 -24.01
C THR A 325 -2.72 13.12 -24.08
N ASP A 326 -1.59 13.15 -24.79
CA ASP A 326 -0.61 12.07 -24.88
C ASP A 326 0.21 11.91 -23.60
N ALA A 327 0.41 12.99 -22.83
CA ALA A 327 1.13 12.98 -21.57
C ALA A 327 0.25 12.61 -20.36
N ALA A 328 -1.07 12.80 -20.44
CA ALA A 328 -1.99 12.60 -19.31
C ALA A 328 -1.92 11.19 -18.69
N GLY A 329 -1.67 10.15 -19.49
CA GLY A 329 -1.54 8.77 -19.01
C GLY A 329 -0.24 8.47 -18.27
N THR A 330 0.84 9.19 -18.58
CA THR A 330 2.20 8.92 -18.06
C THR A 330 2.69 9.98 -17.09
N ILE A 331 1.97 11.09 -16.91
CA ILE A 331 2.43 12.24 -16.12
C ILE A 331 2.68 11.93 -14.64
N PHE A 332 2.03 10.90 -14.11
CA PHE A 332 2.23 10.42 -12.74
C PHE A 332 3.28 9.29 -12.66
N ASP A 333 3.95 8.94 -13.77
CA ASP A 333 5.03 7.97 -13.74
C ASP A 333 6.32 8.60 -13.17
N PRO A 334 7.13 7.81 -12.43
CA PRO A 334 8.35 8.32 -11.82
C PRO A 334 9.33 8.91 -12.85
N PHE A 335 9.98 10.01 -12.49
CA PHE A 335 10.97 10.71 -13.33
C PHE A 335 10.39 11.31 -14.62
N ASN A 336 9.07 11.41 -14.75
CA ASN A 336 8.44 12.11 -15.86
C ASN A 336 8.44 13.63 -15.60
N THR A 337 9.23 14.36 -16.36
CA THR A 337 9.34 15.83 -16.24
C THR A 337 8.49 16.60 -17.27
N GLY A 338 7.79 15.88 -18.16
CA GLY A 338 7.17 16.47 -19.36
C GLY A 338 8.20 17.10 -20.32
N HIS A 339 7.69 17.73 -21.39
CA HIS A 339 8.49 18.48 -22.37
C HIS A 339 8.94 19.88 -21.89
N ALA A 340 8.73 20.20 -20.60
CA ALA A 340 9.16 21.46 -20.03
C ALA A 340 10.69 21.49 -19.95
N GLY A 341 11.31 22.46 -20.63
CA GLY A 341 12.76 22.62 -20.70
C GLY A 341 13.44 22.62 -19.33
N ARG A 342 14.74 22.29 -19.33
CA ARG A 342 15.61 22.07 -18.16
C ARG A 342 15.63 23.20 -17.11
N GLU A 343 15.07 24.36 -17.41
CA GLU A 343 14.91 25.46 -16.46
C GLU A 343 13.55 25.37 -15.78
N GLY A 344 13.52 24.67 -14.63
CA GLY A 344 12.38 24.65 -13.73
C GLY A 344 11.71 23.29 -13.58
N ALA A 345 11.96 22.31 -14.46
CA ALA A 345 11.47 20.94 -14.27
C ALA A 345 12.04 20.34 -12.96
N GLY A 346 11.15 19.96 -12.01
CA GLY A 346 11.57 19.23 -10.82
C GLY A 346 12.00 17.80 -11.20
N ALA A 347 12.39 16.96 -10.24
CA ALA A 347 12.86 15.60 -10.54
C ALA A 347 11.81 14.63 -11.10
N GLY A 348 10.58 15.10 -11.40
CA GLY A 348 9.49 14.25 -11.89
C GLY A 348 8.96 13.26 -10.85
N LEU A 349 9.24 13.47 -9.57
CA LEU A 349 8.84 12.58 -8.47
C LEU A 349 7.53 13.01 -7.80
N GLY A 350 7.22 14.32 -7.78
CA GLY A 350 6.09 14.85 -7.01
C GLY A 350 4.74 14.24 -7.38
N LEU A 351 4.44 14.08 -8.68
CA LEU A 351 3.18 13.49 -9.14
C LEU A 351 3.14 11.96 -8.95
N ALA A 352 4.28 11.28 -9.06
CA ALA A 352 4.37 9.85 -8.73
C ALA A 352 4.09 9.59 -7.24
N ILE A 353 4.60 10.45 -6.36
CA ILE A 353 4.29 10.42 -4.93
C ILE A 353 2.81 10.70 -4.69
N CYS A 354 2.21 11.66 -5.40
CA CYS A 354 0.76 11.91 -5.30
C CYS A 354 -0.05 10.63 -5.63
N ARG A 355 0.31 9.92 -6.70
CA ARG A 355 -0.34 8.65 -7.07
C ARG A 355 -0.19 7.61 -5.97
N GLN A 356 1.02 7.43 -5.42
CA GLN A 356 1.27 6.48 -4.35
C GLN A 356 0.50 6.79 -3.07
N ILE A 357 0.47 8.06 -2.64
CA ILE A 357 -0.29 8.48 -1.45
C ILE A 357 -1.78 8.15 -1.64
N VAL A 358 -2.35 8.48 -2.80
CA VAL A 358 -3.76 8.25 -3.10
C VAL A 358 -4.08 6.76 -3.20
N GLU A 359 -3.25 5.97 -3.88
CA GLU A 359 -3.43 4.51 -4.00
C GLU A 359 -3.36 3.80 -2.64
N LEU A 360 -2.40 4.18 -1.78
CA LEU A 360 -2.29 3.62 -0.43
C LEU A 360 -3.47 4.01 0.47
N MET A 361 -4.10 5.15 0.21
CA MET A 361 -5.36 5.57 0.86
C MET A 361 -6.61 5.01 0.16
N ASN A 362 -6.46 3.97 -0.68
CA ASN A 362 -7.52 3.30 -1.44
C ASN A 362 -8.35 4.27 -2.32
N GLY A 363 -7.67 5.27 -2.89
CA GLY A 363 -8.25 6.28 -3.76
C GLY A 363 -7.78 6.17 -5.21
N GLY A 364 -8.21 7.13 -6.02
CA GLY A 364 -7.72 7.33 -7.39
C GLY A 364 -7.38 8.79 -7.66
N ILE A 365 -6.35 9.03 -8.48
CA ILE A 365 -5.97 10.36 -8.96
C ILE A 365 -5.99 10.39 -10.48
N ALA A 366 -6.45 11.50 -11.06
CA ALA A 366 -6.55 11.72 -12.49
C ALA A 366 -6.23 13.17 -12.83
N VAL A 367 -5.95 13.41 -14.12
CA VAL A 367 -5.81 14.74 -14.68
C VAL A 367 -6.76 14.90 -15.86
N GLU A 368 -7.45 16.03 -15.91
CA GLU A 368 -8.32 16.42 -17.01
C GLU A 368 -8.14 17.90 -17.35
N ARG A 369 -8.87 18.38 -18.35
CA ARG A 369 -8.85 19.79 -18.72
C ARG A 369 -9.67 20.59 -17.73
N SER A 370 -9.07 21.63 -17.14
CA SER A 370 -9.76 22.52 -16.22
C SER A 370 -10.81 23.37 -16.96
N PRO A 371 -11.97 23.66 -16.34
CA PRO A 371 -12.91 24.68 -16.82
C PRO A 371 -12.27 26.07 -16.98
N GLN A 372 -11.17 26.34 -16.26
CA GLN A 372 -10.39 27.58 -16.34
C GLN A 372 -9.42 27.60 -17.54
N GLY A 373 -9.39 26.52 -18.32
CA GLY A 373 -8.59 26.40 -19.55
C GLY A 373 -7.29 25.60 -19.40
N GLY A 374 -6.78 25.45 -18.18
CA GLY A 374 -5.53 24.73 -17.87
C GLY A 374 -5.75 23.27 -17.46
N ALA A 375 -5.07 22.81 -16.41
CA ALA A 375 -5.19 21.44 -15.90
C ALA A 375 -6.05 21.35 -14.64
N ARG A 376 -6.81 20.27 -14.53
CA ARG A 376 -7.52 19.88 -13.31
C ARG A 376 -6.94 18.58 -12.83
N PHE A 377 -6.28 18.61 -11.68
CA PHE A 377 -5.90 17.41 -10.96
C PHE A 377 -7.02 17.06 -9.99
N HIS A 378 -7.63 15.90 -10.17
CA HIS A 378 -8.72 15.41 -9.34
C HIS A 378 -8.28 14.13 -8.63
N PHE A 379 -8.52 14.05 -7.32
CA PHE A 379 -8.34 12.81 -6.59
C PHE A 379 -9.50 12.55 -5.63
N ASN A 380 -9.75 11.27 -5.38
CA ASN A 380 -10.72 10.81 -4.40
C ASN A 380 -10.05 9.93 -3.34
N LEU A 381 -10.57 9.99 -2.12
CA LEU A 381 -10.11 9.19 -0.98
C LEU A 381 -11.33 8.61 -0.24
N ARG A 382 -11.16 7.43 0.36
CA ARG A 382 -12.17 6.81 1.22
C ARG A 382 -11.58 6.59 2.60
N LEU A 383 -11.94 7.46 3.55
CA LEU A 383 -11.40 7.42 4.90
C LEU A 383 -12.50 7.16 5.94
N PRO A 384 -12.21 6.45 7.04
CA PRO A 384 -13.14 6.36 8.15
C PRO A 384 -13.41 7.75 8.74
N GLY A 385 -14.59 7.98 9.30
CA GLY A 385 -14.84 9.16 10.12
C GLY A 385 -14.04 9.11 11.42
N ALA A 386 -13.51 10.25 11.86
CA ALA A 386 -12.81 10.28 13.16
C ALA A 386 -13.80 9.97 14.29
N SER A 387 -13.43 9.10 15.23
CA SER A 387 -14.28 8.78 16.38
C SER A 387 -14.44 9.98 17.31
N GLN A 388 -15.48 9.97 18.15
CA GLN A 388 -15.69 11.05 19.12
C GLN A 388 -14.53 11.17 20.12
N GLU A 389 -13.90 10.06 20.49
CA GLU A 389 -12.69 10.05 21.34
C GLU A 389 -11.50 10.72 20.65
N MET A 390 -11.26 10.39 19.36
CA MET A 390 -10.20 11.03 18.57
C MET A 390 -10.45 12.54 18.43
N ARG A 391 -11.70 12.94 18.14
CA ARG A 391 -12.07 14.36 18.05
C ARG A 391 -11.89 15.08 19.37
N THR A 392 -12.27 14.46 20.49
CA THR A 392 -12.14 15.07 21.83
C THR A 392 -10.67 15.24 22.20
N ALA A 393 -9.82 14.26 21.92
CA ALA A 393 -8.38 14.36 22.11
C ALA A 393 -7.75 15.48 21.24
N ALA A 394 -8.21 15.64 19.99
CA ALA A 394 -7.78 16.71 19.10
C ALA A 394 -8.32 18.10 19.53
N MET A 395 -9.56 18.19 20.01
CA MET A 395 -10.18 19.43 20.48
C MET A 395 -9.68 19.87 21.86
N GLN A 396 -9.14 18.96 22.67
CA GLN A 396 -8.38 19.28 23.88
C GLN A 396 -7.02 19.92 23.56
N MET A 397 -6.60 19.94 22.29
CA MET A 397 -5.53 20.84 21.83
C MET A 397 -6.10 22.26 21.77
N ALA A 398 -5.90 23.02 22.85
CA ALA A 398 -6.50 24.32 23.08
C ALA A 398 -6.11 25.39 22.04
N GLU A 399 -7.04 26.34 21.83
CA GLU A 399 -6.89 27.56 21.04
C GLU A 399 -5.63 28.38 21.41
N PRO A 400 -5.14 29.26 20.51
CA PRO A 400 -3.94 30.05 20.73
C PRO A 400 -4.15 31.04 21.89
N THR A 401 -3.72 30.69 23.09
CA THR A 401 -3.50 31.67 24.15
C THR A 401 -2.19 32.40 23.88
N GLY A 402 -2.25 33.73 23.79
CA GLY A 402 -1.06 34.57 23.68
C GLY A 402 -0.16 34.38 24.90
N HIS A 403 1.04 33.86 24.72
CA HIS A 403 2.00 33.69 25.80
C HIS A 403 2.76 35.01 26.04
N THR A 404 2.88 35.37 27.32
CA THR A 404 3.92 36.25 27.85
C THR A 404 5.26 35.51 27.86
N THR A 405 6.26 36.07 27.18
CA THR A 405 7.73 35.91 27.35
C THR A 405 8.22 34.76 28.27
N LEU A 406 8.33 33.53 27.74
CA LEU A 406 8.90 32.36 28.47
C LEU A 406 10.43 32.47 28.60
N HIS A 407 11.01 31.88 29.65
CA HIS A 407 12.46 31.65 29.78
C HIS A 407 12.81 30.17 29.67
N VAL A 408 13.55 29.78 28.63
CA VAL A 408 13.74 28.38 28.22
C VAL A 408 15.22 27.96 28.27
N LEU A 409 15.51 26.83 28.90
CA LEU A 409 16.85 26.22 28.85
C LEU A 409 16.94 25.26 27.65
N VAL A 410 17.93 25.45 26.78
CA VAL A 410 18.21 24.59 25.62
C VAL A 410 19.43 23.74 25.90
N VAL A 411 19.29 22.42 25.85
CA VAL A 411 20.35 21.45 26.12
C VAL A 411 20.56 20.61 24.87
N ASP A 412 21.71 20.78 24.21
CA ASP A 412 22.07 20.03 22.99
C ASP A 412 23.59 20.10 22.80
N ASP A 413 24.25 19.01 22.43
CA ASP A 413 25.71 18.98 22.26
C ASP A 413 26.15 19.69 20.98
N ASN A 414 25.25 19.80 19.99
CA ASN A 414 25.51 20.46 18.74
C ASN A 414 25.20 21.97 18.83
N ALA A 415 26.25 22.79 18.71
CA ALA A 415 26.13 24.25 18.72
C ALA A 415 25.14 24.82 17.69
N THR A 416 24.97 24.14 16.54
CA THR A 416 24.01 24.56 15.50
C THR A 416 22.57 24.35 15.97
N ASN A 417 22.27 23.20 16.60
CA ASN A 417 20.94 22.91 17.13
C ASN A 417 20.57 23.88 18.26
N ARG A 418 21.51 24.15 19.18
CA ARG A 418 21.33 25.16 20.24
C ARG A 418 20.99 26.52 19.65
N PHE A 419 21.73 26.93 18.63
CA PHE A 419 21.51 28.20 17.95
C PHE A 419 20.14 28.26 17.26
N VAL A 420 19.76 27.22 16.51
CA VAL A 420 18.45 27.16 15.82
C VAL A 420 17.30 27.19 16.82
N ALA A 421 17.35 26.36 17.87
CA ALA A 421 16.35 26.37 18.93
C ALA A 421 16.23 27.76 19.58
N GLY A 422 17.36 28.40 19.90
CA GLY A 422 17.38 29.77 20.43
C GLY A 422 16.74 30.79 19.48
N LYS A 423 16.98 30.70 18.16
CA LYS A 423 16.36 31.58 17.16
C LYS A 423 14.87 31.36 17.00
N VAL A 424 14.41 30.10 17.05
CA VAL A 424 12.98 29.80 17.05
C VAL A 424 12.30 30.40 18.29
N LEU A 425 12.91 30.25 19.46
CA LEU A 425 12.39 30.82 20.70
C LEU A 425 12.35 32.36 20.65
N GLU A 426 13.39 33.00 20.10
CA GLU A 426 13.45 34.46 19.91
C GLU A 426 12.32 34.98 18.99
N LEU A 427 11.98 34.24 17.93
CA LEU A 427 10.85 34.59 17.03
C LEU A 427 9.49 34.60 17.74
N PHE A 428 9.38 33.92 18.88
CA PHE A 428 8.16 33.83 19.68
C PHE A 428 8.27 34.63 20.99
N ASP A 429 9.11 35.66 21.03
CA ASP A 429 9.37 36.52 22.19
C ASP A 429 9.80 35.74 23.45
N CYS A 430 10.37 34.54 23.30
CA CYS A 430 10.92 33.77 24.41
C CYS A 430 12.40 34.09 24.59
N SER A 431 12.85 34.16 25.84
CA SER A 431 14.26 34.23 26.19
C SER A 431 14.82 32.82 26.38
N SER A 432 16.10 32.60 26.07
CA SER A 432 16.72 31.29 26.25
C SER A 432 18.16 31.35 26.73
N GLU A 433 18.56 30.31 27.44
CA GLU A 433 19.95 29.98 27.76
C GLU A 433 20.28 28.63 27.16
N ALA A 434 21.56 28.38 26.85
CA ALA A 434 21.97 27.15 26.19
C ALA A 434 23.18 26.50 26.87
N VAL A 435 23.13 25.18 27.03
CA VAL A 435 24.19 24.35 27.63
C VAL A 435 24.43 23.10 26.78
N GLU A 436 25.59 22.46 26.94
CA GLU A 436 26.08 21.46 25.97
C GLU A 436 25.80 20.01 26.34
N ASP A 437 25.46 19.73 27.60
CA ASP A 437 25.25 18.36 28.09
C ASP A 437 24.27 18.30 29.27
N GLY A 438 23.88 17.07 29.64
CA GLY A 438 22.93 16.82 30.71
C GLY A 438 23.43 17.23 32.11
N GLN A 439 24.74 17.21 32.36
CA GLN A 439 25.31 17.60 33.66
C GLN A 439 25.18 19.11 33.85
N GLN A 440 25.54 19.90 32.84
CA GLN A 440 25.36 21.34 32.84
C GLN A 440 23.88 21.72 32.95
N ALA A 441 22.97 20.94 32.34
CA ALA A 441 21.54 21.16 32.48
C ALA A 441 21.06 21.04 33.93
N VAL A 442 21.48 19.99 34.64
CA VAL A 442 21.16 19.78 36.07
C VAL A 442 21.68 20.94 36.92
N GLU A 443 22.93 21.37 36.71
CA GLU A 443 23.54 22.50 37.44
C GLU A 443 22.82 23.82 37.16
N ARG A 444 22.40 24.03 35.91
CA ARG A 444 21.74 25.28 35.51
C ARG A 444 20.34 25.38 36.08
N VAL A 445 19.54 24.32 36.05
CA VAL A 445 18.18 24.35 36.63
C VAL A 445 18.18 24.46 38.16
N GLN A 446 19.28 24.09 38.84
CA GLN A 446 19.44 24.33 40.28
C GLN A 446 19.73 25.79 40.62
N SER A 447 20.42 26.50 39.72
CA SER A 447 20.92 27.86 39.94
C SER A 447 20.07 28.95 39.26
N GLY A 448 19.18 28.57 38.35
CA GLY A 448 18.30 29.47 37.60
C GLY A 448 16.85 28.97 37.57
N ALA A 449 15.92 29.90 37.33
CA ALA A 449 14.50 29.57 37.17
C ALA A 449 14.16 29.54 35.68
N PHE A 450 13.71 28.38 35.19
CA PHE A 450 13.29 28.18 33.81
C PHE A 450 11.81 27.77 33.77
N ASP A 451 11.09 28.24 32.76
CA ASP A 451 9.71 27.86 32.50
C ASP A 451 9.60 26.56 31.70
N LEU A 452 10.67 26.20 30.98
CA LEU A 452 10.76 25.00 30.14
C LEU A 452 12.23 24.61 29.93
N VAL A 453 12.49 23.31 29.81
CA VAL A 453 13.75 22.77 29.30
C VAL A 453 13.52 22.02 27.99
N LEU A 454 14.26 22.38 26.93
CA LEU A 454 14.40 21.59 25.72
C LEU A 454 15.63 20.69 25.87
N MET A 455 15.43 19.37 25.91
CA MET A 455 16.47 18.41 26.30
C MET A 455 16.76 17.43 25.17
N ASP A 456 17.96 17.49 24.57
CA ASP A 456 18.41 16.43 23.68
C ASP A 456 18.58 15.10 24.42
N ILE A 457 18.26 13.99 23.74
CA ILE A 457 18.36 12.66 24.32
C ILE A 457 19.80 12.15 24.29
N LYS A 458 20.48 12.27 23.16
CA LYS A 458 21.80 11.65 22.94
C LYS A 458 22.88 12.71 23.02
N MET A 459 23.44 12.87 24.21
CA MET A 459 24.53 13.81 24.49
C MET A 459 25.72 13.09 25.14
N PRO A 460 26.96 13.57 24.95
CA PRO A 460 28.12 13.10 25.69
C PRO A 460 28.03 13.49 27.17
N VAL A 461 28.87 12.86 28.01
CA VAL A 461 28.94 13.07 29.48
C VAL A 461 27.71 12.57 30.24
N MET A 462 26.53 13.12 29.95
CA MET A 462 25.26 12.72 30.55
C MET A 462 24.13 12.85 29.52
N ASP A 463 23.40 11.76 29.32
CA ASP A 463 22.27 11.73 28.38
C ASP A 463 21.02 12.43 28.95
N GLY A 464 20.08 12.79 28.07
CA GLY A 464 18.90 13.56 28.46
C GLY A 464 17.94 12.80 29.41
N VAL A 465 17.94 11.47 29.34
CA VAL A 465 17.11 10.61 30.20
C VAL A 465 17.67 10.58 31.63
N GLN A 466 18.99 10.44 31.77
CA GLN A 466 19.71 10.53 33.02
C GLN A 466 19.56 11.92 33.64
N ALA A 467 19.76 12.98 32.85
CA ALA A 467 19.60 14.36 33.30
C ALA A 467 18.17 14.62 33.81
N THR A 468 17.15 14.16 33.08
CA THR A 468 15.75 14.29 33.50
C THR A 468 15.49 13.61 34.83
N ARG A 469 15.95 12.37 35.03
CA ARG A 469 15.78 11.65 36.31
C ARG A 469 16.46 12.38 37.47
N LEU A 470 17.62 12.99 37.23
CA LEU A 470 18.30 13.80 38.24
C LEU A 470 17.51 15.07 38.56
N ILE A 471 17.03 15.81 37.55
CA ILE A 471 16.21 17.01 37.74
C ILE A 471 14.94 16.69 38.54
N ARG A 472 14.26 15.59 38.22
CA ARG A 472 13.05 15.13 38.93
C ARG A 472 13.29 14.75 40.39
N ASN A 473 14.52 14.41 40.76
CA ASN A 473 14.91 14.09 42.15
C ASN A 473 15.39 15.32 42.95
N LEU A 474 15.44 16.51 42.34
CA LEU A 474 15.82 17.73 43.05
C LEU A 474 14.72 18.20 44.02
N PRO A 475 15.07 18.87 45.13
CA PRO A 475 14.08 19.44 46.03
C PRO A 475 13.42 20.69 45.44
N GLY A 476 12.14 20.91 45.76
CA GLY A 476 11.42 22.14 45.45
C GLY A 476 10.81 22.19 44.04
N PRO A 477 10.38 23.38 43.58
CA PRO A 477 9.62 23.53 42.34
C PRO A 477 10.43 23.20 41.08
N VAL A 478 11.76 23.19 41.15
CA VAL A 478 12.65 22.82 40.03
C VAL A 478 12.38 21.40 39.54
N ALA A 479 12.04 20.46 40.44
CA ALA A 479 11.68 19.10 40.02
C ALA A 479 10.41 19.03 39.17
N GLN A 480 9.60 20.09 39.14
CA GLN A 480 8.38 20.17 38.32
C GLN A 480 8.58 21.00 37.04
N VAL A 481 9.80 21.48 36.76
CA VAL A 481 10.05 22.22 35.50
C VAL A 481 9.66 21.33 34.32
N PRO A 482 8.83 21.82 33.37
CA PRO A 482 8.48 21.04 32.20
C PRO A 482 9.73 20.75 31.35
N ILE A 483 9.88 19.49 30.92
CA ILE A 483 11.02 19.04 30.08
C ILE A 483 10.46 18.45 28.79
N LEU A 484 10.85 19.01 27.65
CA LEU A 484 10.50 18.55 26.31
C LEU A 484 11.71 17.84 25.68
N ALA A 485 11.55 16.57 25.32
CA ALA A 485 12.59 15.80 24.66
C ALA A 485 12.81 16.30 23.22
N LEU A 486 14.06 16.49 22.81
CA LEU A 486 14.45 16.68 21.42
C LEU A 486 15.08 15.38 20.92
N THR A 487 14.44 14.71 19.96
CA THR A 487 14.90 13.40 19.46
C THR A 487 14.96 13.35 17.93
N ALA A 488 15.96 12.66 17.37
CA ALA A 488 16.04 12.40 15.94
C ALA A 488 15.01 11.35 15.46
N ASN A 489 14.55 10.49 16.37
CA ASN A 489 13.57 9.44 16.11
C ASN A 489 12.37 9.60 17.04
N ALA A 490 11.16 9.76 16.47
CA ALA A 490 9.92 9.90 17.21
C ALA A 490 9.08 8.60 17.18
N ASP A 491 9.74 7.42 17.23
CA ASP A 491 9.03 6.14 17.35
C ASP A 491 8.21 6.16 18.66
N PRO A 492 6.92 5.77 18.64
CA PRO A 492 6.07 5.72 19.83
C PRO A 492 6.67 4.97 21.03
N ARG A 493 7.54 3.98 20.79
CA ARG A 493 8.23 3.23 21.86
C ARG A 493 9.28 4.08 22.58
N ASP A 494 10.07 4.85 21.83
CA ASP A 494 11.08 5.75 22.39
C ASP A 494 10.39 6.88 23.16
N ALA A 495 9.28 7.40 22.64
CA ALA A 495 8.49 8.43 23.32
C ALA A 495 7.94 7.95 24.68
N ALA A 496 7.47 6.70 24.76
CA ALA A 496 7.00 6.11 26.02
C ALA A 496 8.12 6.01 27.09
N GLU A 497 9.36 5.70 26.67
CA GLU A 497 10.52 5.67 27.56
C GLU A 497 10.84 7.06 28.12
N TYR A 498 10.80 8.09 27.28
CA TYR A 498 11.07 9.48 27.67
C TYR A 498 10.04 10.01 28.68
N LEU A 499 8.76 9.73 28.44
CA LEU A 499 7.69 10.08 29.37
C LEU A 499 7.83 9.33 30.71
N ALA A 500 8.18 8.03 30.67
CA ALA A 500 8.43 7.24 31.88
C ALA A 500 9.63 7.74 32.71
N ALA A 501 10.61 8.38 32.05
CA ALA A 501 11.73 9.04 32.73
C ALA A 501 11.35 10.37 33.40
N GLY A 502 10.15 10.90 33.13
CA GLY A 502 9.63 12.13 33.71
C GLY A 502 9.63 13.33 32.76
N MET A 503 9.91 13.14 31.46
CA MET A 503 9.71 14.19 30.46
C MET A 503 8.21 14.41 30.20
N ASN A 504 7.86 15.60 29.74
CA ASN A 504 6.46 16.02 29.58
C ASN A 504 5.97 15.94 28.14
N GLY A 505 6.88 15.79 27.18
CA GLY A 505 6.54 15.66 25.76
C GLY A 505 7.79 15.41 24.91
N VAL A 506 7.57 15.27 23.61
CA VAL A 506 8.62 15.03 22.62
C VAL A 506 8.46 15.99 21.44
N ALA A 507 9.58 16.47 20.90
CA ALA A 507 9.67 17.19 19.65
C ALA A 507 10.74 16.55 18.77
N GLN A 508 10.40 16.34 17.51
CA GLN A 508 11.29 15.69 16.56
C GLN A 508 12.30 16.68 15.97
N LYS A 509 13.55 16.25 15.84
CA LYS A 509 14.59 16.94 15.08
C LYS A 509 14.50 16.52 13.60
N PRO A 510 14.70 17.41 12.62
CA PRO A 510 15.12 18.81 12.78
C PRO A 510 14.02 19.71 13.36
N ILE A 511 14.43 20.67 14.18
CA ILE A 511 13.53 21.60 14.86
C ILE A 511 12.79 22.45 13.82
N GLN A 512 11.50 22.18 13.64
CA GLN A 512 10.61 23.02 12.86
C GLN A 512 9.93 24.03 13.78
N PRO A 513 9.88 25.34 13.42
CA PRO A 513 9.35 26.38 14.30
C PRO A 513 7.94 26.08 14.82
N ASP A 514 7.02 25.71 13.92
CA ASP A 514 5.62 25.46 14.26
C ASP A 514 5.45 24.18 15.10
N ALA A 515 6.19 23.12 14.75
CA ALA A 515 6.14 21.85 15.48
C ALA A 515 6.71 21.98 16.89
N LEU A 516 7.84 22.70 17.05
CA LEU A 516 8.41 22.97 18.36
C LEU A 516 7.46 23.80 19.21
N LEU A 517 6.89 24.87 18.65
CA LEU A 517 5.95 25.71 19.40
C LEU A 517 4.71 24.92 19.83
N ASN A 518 4.18 24.06 18.98
CA ASN A 518 3.06 23.19 19.33
C ASN A 518 3.42 22.22 20.47
N ALA A 519 4.59 21.60 20.42
CA ALA A 519 5.07 20.73 21.49
C ALA A 519 5.27 21.49 22.82
N ILE A 520 5.81 22.71 22.76
CA ILE A 520 5.92 23.62 23.92
C ILE A 520 4.55 23.92 24.52
N ARG A 521 3.57 24.26 23.70
CA ARG A 521 2.19 24.55 24.13
C ARG A 521 1.55 23.38 24.84
N LEU A 522 1.67 22.17 24.29
CA LEU A 522 1.10 20.95 24.89
C LEU A 522 1.68 20.70 26.28
N VAL A 523 3.00 20.86 26.42
CA VAL A 523 3.71 20.65 27.68
C VAL A 523 3.34 21.70 28.73
N LEU A 524 3.18 22.97 28.33
CA LEU A 524 2.83 24.06 29.25
C LEU A 524 1.33 24.08 29.60
N GLY A 525 0.45 23.68 28.68
CA GLY A 525 -1.00 23.62 28.87
C GLY A 525 -1.44 22.51 29.84
N ALA A 526 -0.66 21.44 29.96
CA ALA A 526 -0.90 20.36 30.93
C ALA A 526 -0.54 20.74 32.39
N GLY A 527 0.10 21.90 32.61
CA GLY A 527 0.66 22.33 33.91
C GLY A 527 -0.12 23.40 34.67
N THR A 528 -1.27 23.87 34.19
CA THR A 528 -2.07 24.91 34.87
C THR A 528 -2.92 24.34 36.01
N VAL A 529 -2.27 23.97 37.11
CA VAL A 529 -2.89 24.04 38.44
C VAL A 529 -2.71 25.48 38.94
N GLU A 530 -3.82 26.11 39.30
CA GLU A 530 -3.99 27.48 39.78
C GLU A 530 -2.75 28.12 40.45
N ARG A 531 -2.11 29.07 39.76
CA ARG A 531 -1.32 30.10 40.46
C ARG A 531 -2.28 31.14 41.01
N SER A 532 -2.61 31.01 42.30
CA SER A 532 -3.31 32.05 43.07
C SER A 532 -2.54 33.37 42.97
N PRO A 533 -3.20 34.51 42.69
CA PRO A 533 -2.54 35.79 42.61
C PRO A 533 -1.96 36.18 43.97
N LEU A 534 -0.65 36.48 44.00
CA LEU A 534 0.04 37.10 45.11
C LEU A 534 -0.69 38.39 45.48
N THR A 535 -1.29 38.39 46.66
CA THR A 535 -1.89 39.56 47.28
C THR A 535 -0.75 40.54 47.61
N LYS A 536 -0.78 41.73 47.01
CA LYS A 536 -0.03 42.88 47.52
C LYS A 536 -0.61 43.24 48.89
N ALA A 537 0.12 42.95 49.96
CA ALA A 537 -0.11 43.58 51.26
C ALA A 537 0.76 44.84 51.36
N ALA A 538 0.13 45.90 51.88
CA ALA A 538 0.69 47.21 52.16
C ALA A 538 1.74 47.20 53.28
#